data_AF-A0A7V9U5D5-F1
#
_entry.id   AF-A0A7V9U5D5-F1
#
_cell.length_a   1.000
_cell.length_b   1.000
_cell.length_c   1.000
_cell.angle_alpha   90.00
_cell.angle_beta   90.00
_cell.angle_gamma   90.00
#
_symmetry.space_group_name_H-M   'P 1'
#
loop_
_entity.id
_entity.type
_entity.pdbx_description
1 polymer ?
#
loop_
_entity_poly.entity_id
_entity_poly.type
_entity_poly.pdbx_seq_one_letter_code
_entity_poly.pdbx_strand_id
1 'polypeptide(L)'
;MNSDLKKSIGDLEEAVRLLDRPVVANLSTRLAALLYRQDDPLPLADAKRILNQLRRKRYFAQMQIVADALLQTGQTAPVVHRQYAQSLIDQGQLTAADAVLRELVRDSVDDPDESIEARGLLGRVRKQRYVEARRTAVQHERVAQRDAAVLLDAIGIYQAAYEEAPDKCLWHGINAVACLARANRDGIDVTAAPRTTELAQNILARVTAQGGSAPCWDVATALEACVALGQRHAAMGWALDYVQRDDADAFEIASTLRQLTEVWQLTGTGGDGETLLPILRDGLLRRATGQVDLTAAEARMSNTQLEKVLGHDAFVTLRTYTAGLDRARLVARIGLDTDRGEGTGFLVRGSDLAKRFGDEWLLLTNAHVVSKKDEHRPAVRPDEAVISFETHPQTTPGQIDTYGVAEVVWESGPNELDTSIIRLNRSVDAIVDRDRCDIAPGLPLNDEKQHVYIIGHPGGGILSFSLQDNLLLDYEDPRLHYRTPTKGGSSGSPIFNAQWKLIGIHHAGDTNVRRLNGRNGTYAANEGIWLQSIRRAIASA
;
A
#
# COMPACT_ATOMS: atom_id res chain seq x y z
N MET A 1 10.35 4.93 35.77
CA MET A 1 10.36 4.04 34.58
C MET A 1 11.39 2.93 34.77
N ASN A 2 10.94 1.67 34.73
CA ASN A 2 11.79 0.48 34.82
C ASN A 2 12.70 0.33 33.58
N SER A 3 13.85 -0.33 33.73
CA SER A 3 14.82 -0.60 32.65
C SER A 3 14.20 -1.38 31.49
N ASP A 4 13.36 -2.37 31.78
CA ASP A 4 12.67 -3.17 30.76
C ASP A 4 11.69 -2.34 29.91
N LEU A 5 10.98 -1.39 30.53
CA LEU A 5 10.08 -0.49 29.81
C LEU A 5 10.87 0.47 28.92
N LYS A 6 11.95 1.07 29.46
CA LYS A 6 12.84 1.95 28.68
C LYS A 6 13.45 1.23 27.48
N LYS A 7 13.87 -0.03 27.67
CA LYS A 7 14.38 -0.88 26.58
C LYS A 7 13.29 -1.18 25.56
N SER A 8 12.11 -1.63 26.00
CA SER A 8 11.01 -1.97 25.08
C SER A 8 10.51 -0.77 24.26
N ILE A 9 10.63 0.46 24.79
CA ILE A 9 10.39 1.68 24.02
C ILE A 9 11.48 1.85 22.96
N GLY A 10 12.77 1.85 23.34
CA GLY A 10 13.87 2.02 22.39
C GLY A 10 13.91 0.98 21.27
N ASP A 11 13.67 -0.30 21.61
CA ASP A 11 13.56 -1.40 20.63
C ASP A 11 12.40 -1.13 19.64
N LEU A 12 11.26 -0.60 20.09
CA LEU A 12 10.10 -0.27 19.26
C LEU A 12 10.39 0.92 18.33
N GLU A 13 11.02 1.98 18.84
CA GLU A 13 11.39 3.16 18.04
C GLU A 13 12.38 2.79 16.92
N GLU A 14 13.36 1.94 17.22
CA GLU A 14 14.30 1.42 16.23
C GLU A 14 13.59 0.56 15.17
N ALA A 15 12.66 -0.32 15.59
CA ALA A 15 11.86 -1.10 14.65
C ALA A 15 10.97 -0.22 13.76
N VAL A 16 10.39 0.88 14.29
CA VAL A 16 9.63 1.87 13.51
C VAL A 16 10.55 2.65 12.55
N ARG A 17 11.78 2.97 12.96
CA ARG A 17 12.79 3.63 12.10
C ARG A 17 13.25 2.73 10.95
N LEU A 18 13.44 1.44 11.22
CA LEU A 18 13.76 0.40 10.23
C LEU A 18 12.53 -0.08 9.43
N LEU A 19 11.32 0.37 9.82
CA LEU A 19 10.03 0.06 9.20
C LEU A 19 9.67 -1.45 9.21
N ASP A 20 10.21 -2.21 10.15
CA ASP A 20 9.97 -3.65 10.32
C ASP A 20 8.55 -3.90 10.87
N ARG A 21 7.57 -4.06 9.98
CA ARG A 21 6.16 -4.20 10.39
C ARG A 21 5.91 -5.38 11.35
N PRO A 22 6.44 -6.61 11.14
CA PRO A 22 6.31 -7.71 12.09
C PRO A 22 6.89 -7.41 13.47
N VAL A 23 8.10 -6.83 13.54
CA VAL A 23 8.75 -6.52 14.83
C VAL A 23 8.03 -5.37 15.53
N VAL A 24 7.61 -4.32 14.81
CA VAL A 24 6.78 -3.22 15.36
C VAL A 24 5.47 -3.76 15.95
N ALA A 25 4.82 -4.72 15.29
CA ALA A 25 3.60 -5.34 15.82
C ALA A 25 3.87 -6.11 17.13
N ASN A 26 4.91 -6.95 17.17
CA ASN A 26 5.28 -7.70 18.37
C ASN A 26 5.66 -6.77 19.54
N LEU A 27 6.52 -5.78 19.28
CA LEU A 27 7.01 -4.85 20.29
C LEU A 27 5.93 -3.91 20.81
N SER A 28 4.93 -3.55 19.99
CA SER A 28 3.79 -2.75 20.44
C SER A 28 2.89 -3.51 21.41
N THR A 29 2.59 -4.78 21.11
CA THR A 29 1.86 -5.67 22.03
C THR A 29 2.65 -5.92 23.32
N ARG A 30 3.98 -6.12 23.22
CA ARG A 30 4.87 -6.26 24.38
C ARG A 30 4.89 -4.99 25.23
N LEU A 31 4.98 -3.82 24.61
CA LEU A 31 4.97 -2.53 25.30
C LEU A 31 3.66 -2.33 26.05
N ALA A 32 2.51 -2.57 25.41
CA ALA A 32 1.20 -2.53 26.06
C ALA A 32 1.16 -3.45 27.29
N ALA A 33 1.61 -4.71 27.16
CA ALA A 33 1.67 -5.65 28.28
C ALA A 33 2.66 -5.25 29.41
N LEU A 34 3.66 -4.42 29.13
CA LEU A 34 4.57 -3.85 30.14
C LEU A 34 3.98 -2.62 30.85
N LEU A 35 3.15 -1.83 30.16
CA LEU A 35 2.45 -0.68 30.76
C LEU A 35 1.52 -1.13 31.89
N TYR A 36 0.73 -2.19 31.70
CA TYR A 36 -0.12 -2.78 32.75
C TYR A 36 0.64 -3.35 33.97
N ARG A 37 1.98 -3.37 33.94
CA ARG A 37 2.85 -3.82 35.04
C ARG A 37 3.59 -2.66 35.72
N GLN A 38 3.32 -1.41 35.35
CA GLN A 38 3.83 -0.24 36.06
C GLN A 38 2.81 0.22 37.10
N ASP A 39 3.29 0.67 38.26
CA ASP A 39 2.44 1.28 39.28
C ASP A 39 2.05 2.72 38.90
N ASP A 40 2.95 3.44 38.20
CA ASP A 40 2.75 4.81 37.72
C ASP A 40 2.42 4.86 36.22
N PRO A 41 1.55 5.79 35.75
CA PRO A 41 1.32 6.04 34.34
C PRO A 41 2.60 6.42 33.58
N LEU A 42 2.71 6.03 32.30
CA LEU A 42 3.84 6.43 31.46
C LEU A 42 3.88 7.98 31.33
N PRO A 43 5.04 8.64 31.46
CA PRO A 43 5.17 10.09 31.28
C PRO A 43 4.62 10.56 29.93
N LEU A 44 3.88 11.68 29.94
CA LEU A 44 3.20 12.22 28.76
C LEU A 44 4.16 12.50 27.58
N ALA A 45 5.41 12.89 27.85
CA ALA A 45 6.41 13.10 26.81
C ALA A 45 6.74 11.81 26.04
N ASP A 46 6.85 10.67 26.74
CA ASP A 46 7.09 9.37 26.14
C ASP A 46 5.85 8.87 25.39
N ALA A 47 4.66 9.00 25.98
CA ALA A 47 3.39 8.67 25.34
C ALA A 47 3.20 9.45 24.00
N LYS A 48 3.40 10.78 24.02
CA LYS A 48 3.34 11.62 22.81
C LYS A 48 4.34 11.15 21.75
N ARG A 49 5.58 10.86 22.14
CA ARG A 49 6.68 10.45 21.25
C ARG A 49 6.39 9.12 20.55
N ILE A 50 5.99 8.09 21.30
CA ILE A 50 5.69 6.76 20.78
C ILE A 50 4.50 6.80 19.81
N LEU A 51 3.39 7.40 20.23
CA LEU A 51 2.18 7.49 19.39
C LEU A 51 2.43 8.30 18.12
N ASN A 52 3.22 9.39 18.19
CA ASN A 52 3.56 10.19 17.02
C ASN A 52 4.44 9.43 16.01
N GLN A 53 5.38 8.60 16.45
CA GLN A 53 6.20 7.78 15.55
C GLN A 53 5.35 6.71 14.85
N LEU A 54 4.51 5.99 15.61
CA LEU A 54 3.56 5.02 15.05
C LEU A 54 2.61 5.69 14.05
N ARG A 55 2.09 6.90 14.37
CA ARG A 55 1.24 7.70 13.48
C ARG A 55 1.97 8.06 12.18
N ARG A 56 3.15 8.69 12.25
CA ARG A 56 3.93 9.14 11.08
C ARG A 56 4.20 8.01 10.08
N LYS A 57 4.46 6.80 10.57
CA LYS A 57 4.71 5.60 9.76
C LYS A 57 3.47 4.72 9.52
N ARG A 58 2.27 5.23 9.83
CA ARG A 58 0.96 4.62 9.54
C ARG A 58 0.74 3.25 10.23
N TYR A 59 1.32 3.04 11.41
CA TYR A 59 1.11 1.86 12.25
C TYR A 59 -0.15 1.98 13.11
N PHE A 60 -1.32 2.22 12.50
CA PHE A 60 -2.53 2.59 13.23
C PHE A 60 -3.06 1.49 14.17
N ALA A 61 -3.00 0.22 13.77
CA ALA A 61 -3.39 -0.89 14.64
C ALA A 61 -2.52 -0.96 15.91
N GLN A 62 -1.21 -0.75 15.76
CA GLN A 62 -0.26 -0.71 16.89
C GLN A 62 -0.44 0.56 17.73
N MET A 63 -0.70 1.70 17.08
CA MET A 63 -1.04 2.96 17.72
C MET A 63 -2.30 2.84 18.57
N GLN A 64 -3.33 2.11 18.10
CA GLN A 64 -4.54 1.80 18.86
C GLN A 64 -4.19 0.96 20.10
N ILE A 65 -3.45 -0.13 19.95
CA ILE A 65 -3.03 -1.03 21.04
C ILE A 65 -2.25 -0.27 22.12
N VAL A 66 -1.29 0.57 21.73
CA VAL A 66 -0.47 1.32 22.68
C VAL A 66 -1.26 2.47 23.33
N ALA A 67 -2.10 3.18 22.57
CA ALA A 67 -2.92 4.26 23.13
C ALA A 67 -3.99 3.74 24.11
N ASP A 68 -4.66 2.63 23.78
CA ASP A 68 -5.62 1.98 24.68
C ASP A 68 -4.96 1.55 26.00
N ALA A 69 -3.80 0.90 25.94
CA ALA A 69 -3.03 0.53 27.13
C ALA A 69 -2.58 1.76 27.95
N LEU A 70 -2.20 2.87 27.30
CA LEU A 70 -1.86 4.13 27.99
C LEU A 70 -3.07 4.72 28.73
N LEU A 71 -4.25 4.74 28.12
CA LEU A 71 -5.48 5.22 28.73
C LEU A 71 -5.88 4.35 29.92
N GLN A 72 -5.89 3.02 29.77
CA GLN A 72 -6.23 2.08 30.83
C GLN A 72 -5.21 2.04 31.98
N THR A 73 -3.98 2.52 31.76
CA THR A 73 -2.93 2.68 32.79
C THR A 73 -2.81 4.12 33.31
N GLY A 74 -3.84 4.94 33.12
CA GLY A 74 -3.99 6.24 33.77
C GLY A 74 -3.33 7.43 33.07
N GLN A 75 -2.79 7.27 31.86
CA GLN A 75 -2.28 8.39 31.05
C GLN A 75 -3.41 9.00 30.20
N THR A 76 -4.32 9.71 30.86
CA THR A 76 -5.57 10.26 30.30
C THR A 76 -5.45 11.65 29.65
N ALA A 77 -4.24 12.10 29.30
CA ALA A 77 -4.07 13.41 28.67
C ALA A 77 -4.88 13.52 27.35
N PRO A 78 -5.56 14.65 27.06
CA PRO A 78 -6.43 14.82 25.89
C PRO A 78 -5.82 14.36 24.55
N VAL A 79 -4.56 14.72 24.31
CA VAL A 79 -3.76 14.31 23.13
C VAL A 79 -3.60 12.79 22.94
N VAL A 80 -3.73 11.99 24.01
CA VAL A 80 -3.71 10.52 23.95
C VAL A 80 -5.08 10.00 23.54
N HIS A 81 -6.17 10.54 24.08
CA HIS A 81 -7.54 10.27 23.59
C HIS A 81 -7.68 10.67 22.11
N ARG A 82 -7.14 11.81 21.69
CA ARG A 82 -7.15 12.26 20.29
C ARG A 82 -6.38 11.32 19.38
N GLN A 83 -5.20 10.85 19.82
CA GLN A 83 -4.41 9.89 19.04
C GLN A 83 -5.05 8.50 19.00
N TYR A 84 -5.69 8.06 20.08
CA TYR A 84 -6.53 6.86 20.08
C TYR A 84 -7.68 6.98 19.06
N ALA A 85 -8.46 8.07 19.11
CA ALA A 85 -9.50 8.35 18.13
C ALA A 85 -8.96 8.42 16.69
N GLN A 86 -7.78 9.01 16.48
CA GLN A 86 -7.14 9.05 15.17
C GLN A 86 -6.81 7.64 14.64
N SER A 87 -6.34 6.75 15.51
CA SER A 87 -6.07 5.35 15.15
C SER A 87 -7.34 4.58 14.78
N LEU A 88 -8.48 4.88 15.41
CA LEU A 88 -9.79 4.33 15.07
C LEU A 88 -10.27 4.82 13.69
N ILE A 89 -10.10 6.12 13.39
CA ILE A 89 -10.49 6.72 12.09
C ILE A 89 -9.74 6.07 10.93
N ASP A 90 -8.40 5.97 11.03
CA ASP A 90 -7.58 5.41 9.95
C ASP A 90 -7.71 3.87 9.81
N GLN A 91 -8.48 3.22 10.69
CA GLN A 91 -8.90 1.82 10.59
C GLN A 91 -10.40 1.64 10.27
N GLY A 92 -11.12 2.72 9.92
CA GLY A 92 -12.55 2.67 9.57
C GLY A 92 -13.51 2.46 10.76
N GLN A 93 -13.03 2.50 12.00
CA GLN A 93 -13.84 2.32 13.21
C GLN A 93 -14.57 3.63 13.60
N LEU A 94 -15.29 4.22 12.62
CA LEU A 94 -15.79 5.60 12.68
C LEU A 94 -16.79 5.84 13.81
N THR A 95 -17.61 4.85 14.17
CA THR A 95 -18.58 4.96 15.28
C THR A 95 -17.88 5.06 16.64
N ALA A 96 -16.80 4.28 16.85
CA ALA A 96 -16.00 4.35 18.07
C ALA A 96 -15.23 5.67 18.15
N ALA A 97 -14.64 6.12 17.03
CA ALA A 97 -14.01 7.43 16.94
C ALA A 97 -14.97 8.59 17.26
N ASP A 98 -16.22 8.54 16.77
CA ASP A 98 -17.25 9.54 17.06
C ASP A 98 -17.54 9.67 18.56
N ALA A 99 -17.64 8.54 19.27
CA ALA A 99 -17.89 8.53 20.71
C ALA A 99 -16.75 9.21 21.48
N VAL A 100 -15.51 8.78 21.25
CA VAL A 100 -14.31 9.33 21.91
C VAL A 100 -14.14 10.82 21.62
N LEU A 101 -14.37 11.26 20.38
CA LEU A 101 -14.19 12.67 20.01
C LEU A 101 -15.29 13.58 20.56
N ARG A 102 -16.54 13.12 20.69
CA ARG A 102 -17.61 13.90 21.33
C ARG A 102 -17.38 14.14 22.81
N GLU A 103 -16.82 13.15 23.50
CA GLU A 103 -16.39 13.27 24.90
C GLU A 103 -15.21 14.24 24.99
N LEU A 104 -14.16 14.00 24.20
CA LEU A 104 -12.97 14.85 24.18
C LEU A 104 -13.28 16.33 23.91
N VAL A 105 -14.16 16.66 22.96
CA VAL A 105 -14.57 18.05 22.65
C VAL A 105 -15.32 18.72 23.82
N ARG A 106 -15.99 17.95 24.68
CA ARG A 106 -16.64 18.48 25.89
C ARG A 106 -15.64 18.70 27.02
N ASP A 107 -14.66 17.82 27.13
CA ASP A 107 -13.66 17.86 28.21
C ASP A 107 -12.52 18.84 27.92
N SER A 108 -12.28 19.17 26.65
CA SER A 108 -11.26 20.15 26.21
C SER A 108 -11.77 21.59 26.14
N VAL A 109 -12.90 21.95 26.76
CA VAL A 109 -13.45 23.33 26.68
C VAL A 109 -12.46 24.38 27.20
N ASP A 110 -11.66 24.04 28.22
CA ASP A 110 -10.62 24.90 28.79
C ASP A 110 -9.24 24.80 28.07
N ASP A 111 -9.12 23.97 27.03
CA ASP A 111 -7.93 23.85 26.16
C ASP A 111 -8.34 24.16 24.69
N PRO A 112 -8.30 25.44 24.28
CA PRO A 112 -8.78 25.85 22.95
C PRO A 112 -8.03 25.19 21.79
N ASP A 113 -6.72 24.98 21.91
CA ASP A 113 -5.91 24.39 20.83
C ASP A 113 -6.25 22.89 20.67
N GLU A 114 -6.42 22.13 21.76
CA GLU A 114 -6.86 20.73 21.69
C GLU A 114 -8.34 20.60 21.27
N SER A 115 -9.22 21.51 21.70
CA SER A 115 -10.63 21.56 21.28
C SER A 115 -10.77 21.79 19.77
N ILE A 116 -9.97 22.69 19.20
CA ILE A 116 -9.90 22.92 17.75
C ILE A 116 -9.48 21.64 17.01
N GLU A 117 -8.46 20.95 17.50
CA GLU A 117 -7.95 19.70 16.91
C GLU A 117 -8.98 18.55 17.00
N ALA A 118 -9.62 18.38 18.16
CA ALA A 118 -10.64 17.35 18.38
C ALA A 118 -11.90 17.60 17.51
N ARG A 119 -12.35 18.87 17.41
CA ARG A 119 -13.44 19.27 16.47
C ARG A 119 -13.07 18.97 15.02
N GLY A 120 -11.84 19.26 14.60
CA GLY A 120 -11.37 18.94 13.25
C GLY A 120 -11.40 17.44 12.92
N LEU A 121 -11.05 16.57 13.88
CA LEU A 121 -11.20 15.12 13.72
C LEU A 121 -12.66 14.66 13.73
N LEU A 122 -13.54 15.31 14.50
CA LEU A 122 -14.98 15.04 14.45
C LEU A 122 -15.56 15.35 13.07
N GLY A 123 -15.15 16.47 12.46
CA GLY A 123 -15.42 16.80 11.05
C GLY A 123 -14.88 15.73 10.09
N ARG A 124 -13.70 15.15 10.38
CA ARG A 124 -13.12 14.06 9.58
C ARG A 124 -13.96 12.79 9.65
N VAL A 125 -14.49 12.42 10.83
CA VAL A 125 -15.42 11.30 11.00
C VAL A 125 -16.69 11.52 10.17
N ARG A 126 -17.30 12.71 10.22
CA ARG A 126 -18.49 13.05 9.41
C ARG A 126 -18.22 12.91 7.92
N LYS A 127 -17.15 13.56 7.44
CA LYS A 127 -16.70 13.51 6.05
C LYS A 127 -16.45 12.06 5.57
N GLN A 128 -15.79 11.23 6.38
CA GLN A 128 -15.50 9.85 6.01
C GLN A 128 -16.77 8.98 5.93
N ARG A 129 -17.70 9.12 6.88
CA ARG A 129 -19.02 8.44 6.83
C ARG A 129 -19.79 8.79 5.55
N TYR A 130 -19.72 10.04 5.09
CA TYR A 130 -20.32 10.44 3.82
C TYR A 130 -19.65 9.76 2.62
N VAL A 131 -18.32 9.78 2.55
CA VAL A 131 -17.54 9.13 1.47
C VAL A 131 -17.87 7.64 1.39
N GLU A 132 -17.93 6.95 2.53
CA GLU A 132 -18.26 5.51 2.60
C GLU A 132 -19.70 5.22 2.14
N ALA A 133 -20.68 6.00 2.59
CA ALA A 133 -22.07 5.88 2.12
C ALA A 133 -22.17 6.05 0.58
N ARG A 134 -21.41 6.99 0.00
CA ARG A 134 -21.35 7.19 -1.46
C ARG A 134 -20.57 6.11 -2.21
N ARG A 135 -19.65 5.37 -1.57
CA ARG A 135 -18.99 4.18 -2.17
C ARG A 135 -19.95 3.01 -2.32
N THR A 136 -20.87 2.83 -1.36
CA THR A 136 -21.84 1.72 -1.35
C THR A 136 -23.13 2.00 -2.11
N ALA A 137 -23.39 3.26 -2.47
CA ALA A 137 -24.59 3.66 -3.22
C ALA A 137 -24.53 3.21 -4.68
N VAL A 138 -25.69 2.95 -5.28
CA VAL A 138 -25.78 2.64 -6.72
C VAL A 138 -25.38 3.89 -7.52
N GLN A 139 -24.60 3.70 -8.60
CA GLN A 139 -24.22 4.80 -9.47
C GLN A 139 -25.46 5.54 -9.99
N HIS A 140 -25.41 6.88 -9.96
CA HIS A 140 -26.50 7.80 -10.31
C HIS A 140 -27.67 7.89 -9.31
N GLU A 141 -27.65 7.20 -8.17
CA GLU A 141 -28.65 7.38 -7.13
C GLU A 141 -28.49 8.74 -6.41
N ARG A 142 -29.62 9.45 -6.21
CA ARG A 142 -29.67 10.72 -5.46
C ARG A 142 -29.08 10.53 -4.06
N VAL A 143 -28.39 11.54 -3.54
CA VAL A 143 -27.89 11.52 -2.17
C VAL A 143 -29.08 11.43 -1.20
N ALA A 144 -29.07 10.45 -0.30
CA ALA A 144 -30.09 10.34 0.73
C ALA A 144 -29.97 11.53 1.71
N GLN A 145 -31.11 12.08 2.16
CA GLN A 145 -31.13 13.27 3.02
C GLN A 145 -30.27 13.11 4.29
N ARG A 146 -30.23 11.91 4.87
CA ARG A 146 -29.39 11.59 6.04
C ARG A 146 -27.88 11.73 5.74
N ASP A 147 -27.44 11.36 4.54
CA ASP A 147 -26.03 11.38 4.14
C ASP A 147 -25.63 12.82 3.80
N ALA A 148 -26.51 13.56 3.10
CA ALA A 148 -26.34 15.00 2.87
C ALA A 148 -26.21 15.77 4.19
N ALA A 149 -27.07 15.49 5.18
CA ALA A 149 -26.98 16.10 6.51
C ALA A 149 -25.64 15.81 7.22
N VAL A 150 -25.08 14.60 7.05
CA VAL A 150 -23.75 14.24 7.60
C VAL A 150 -22.62 15.05 6.93
N LEU A 151 -22.68 15.31 5.62
CA LEU A 151 -21.70 16.17 4.96
C LEU A 151 -21.84 17.65 5.37
N LEU A 152 -23.08 18.13 5.52
CA LEU A 152 -23.36 19.50 5.98
C LEU A 152 -22.89 19.72 7.43
N ASP A 153 -23.06 18.74 8.32
CA ASP A 153 -22.48 18.75 9.68
C ASP A 153 -20.94 18.85 9.62
N ALA A 154 -20.30 18.10 8.73
CA ALA A 154 -18.85 18.21 8.51
C ALA A 154 -18.43 19.61 8.07
N ILE A 155 -19.17 20.22 7.11
CA ILE A 155 -18.93 21.58 6.62
C ILE A 155 -19.03 22.58 7.76
N GLY A 156 -20.11 22.54 8.56
CA GLY A 156 -20.33 23.46 9.68
C GLY A 156 -19.24 23.37 10.76
N ILE A 157 -18.83 22.14 11.12
CA ILE A 157 -17.73 21.91 12.08
C ILE A 157 -16.42 22.56 11.60
N TYR A 158 -16.06 22.38 10.32
CA TYR A 158 -14.83 22.96 9.76
C TYR A 158 -14.91 24.48 9.59
N GLN A 159 -16.08 25.02 9.23
CA GLN A 159 -16.29 26.46 9.08
C GLN A 159 -16.19 27.19 10.41
N ALA A 160 -16.89 26.71 11.45
CA ALA A 160 -16.85 27.33 12.78
C ALA A 160 -15.42 27.42 13.33
N ALA A 161 -14.65 26.32 13.24
CA ALA A 161 -13.25 26.31 13.69
C ALA A 161 -12.35 27.26 12.87
N TYR A 162 -12.59 27.40 11.57
CA TYR A 162 -11.86 28.36 10.73
C TYR A 162 -12.25 29.81 11.05
N GLU A 163 -13.52 30.11 11.27
CA GLU A 163 -14.02 31.45 11.59
C GLU A 163 -13.56 31.94 12.96
N GLU A 164 -13.42 31.04 13.94
CA GLU A 164 -12.87 31.34 15.27
C GLU A 164 -11.39 31.78 15.25
N ALA A 165 -10.55 31.14 14.43
CA ALA A 165 -9.12 31.46 14.34
C ALA A 165 -8.56 31.30 12.91
N PRO A 166 -8.89 32.22 11.98
CA PRO A 166 -8.63 32.03 10.55
C PRO A 166 -7.13 31.94 10.15
N ASP A 167 -6.23 32.45 10.99
CA ASP A 167 -4.77 32.40 10.78
C ASP A 167 -4.14 31.12 11.36
N LYS A 168 -4.84 30.38 12.23
CA LYS A 168 -4.40 29.09 12.82
C LYS A 168 -5.07 27.88 12.15
N CYS A 169 -6.37 27.96 11.92
CA CYS A 169 -7.23 26.84 11.52
C CYS A 169 -7.26 26.61 10.00
N LEU A 170 -6.15 26.82 9.30
CA LEU A 170 -6.05 26.69 7.85
C LEU A 170 -6.49 25.31 7.36
N TRP A 171 -6.12 24.26 8.11
CA TRP A 171 -6.48 22.88 7.78
C TRP A 171 -7.99 22.60 7.92
N HIS A 172 -8.70 23.26 8.84
CA HIS A 172 -10.16 23.23 8.89
C HIS A 172 -10.76 23.96 7.69
N GLY A 173 -10.28 25.17 7.40
CA GLY A 173 -10.74 25.98 6.28
C GLY A 173 -10.67 25.24 4.95
N ILE A 174 -9.57 24.54 4.67
CA ILE A 174 -9.43 23.79 3.40
C ILE A 174 -10.28 22.53 3.37
N ASN A 175 -10.54 21.91 4.52
CA ASN A 175 -11.50 20.81 4.61
C ASN A 175 -12.95 21.29 4.38
N ALA A 176 -13.32 22.49 4.84
CA ALA A 176 -14.60 23.12 4.48
C ALA A 176 -14.68 23.36 2.96
N VAL A 177 -13.64 23.91 2.34
CA VAL A 177 -13.53 24.09 0.86
C VAL A 177 -13.74 22.77 0.12
N ALA A 178 -13.05 21.70 0.52
CA ALA A 178 -13.15 20.39 -0.11
C ALA A 178 -14.55 19.76 0.05
N CYS A 179 -15.14 19.85 1.24
CA CYS A 179 -16.49 19.36 1.50
C CYS A 179 -17.55 20.17 0.73
N LEU A 180 -17.40 21.49 0.61
CA LEU A 180 -18.28 22.35 -0.21
C LEU A 180 -18.18 22.00 -1.69
N ALA A 181 -16.96 21.84 -2.22
CA ALA A 181 -16.74 21.42 -3.60
C ALA A 181 -17.37 20.03 -3.88
N ARG A 182 -17.28 19.12 -2.92
CA ARG A 182 -17.93 17.81 -3.00
C ARG A 182 -19.46 17.90 -2.93
N ALA A 183 -20.01 18.68 -2.00
CA ALA A 183 -21.45 18.88 -1.85
C ALA A 183 -22.09 19.42 -3.13
N ASN A 184 -21.49 20.46 -3.73
CA ASN A 184 -21.93 21.02 -5.01
C ASN A 184 -21.96 19.97 -6.14
N ARG A 185 -20.91 19.15 -6.28
CA ARG A 185 -20.81 18.11 -7.30
C ARG A 185 -21.82 16.98 -7.10
N ASP A 186 -22.10 16.61 -5.85
CA ASP A 186 -23.07 15.57 -5.52
C ASP A 186 -24.52 16.11 -5.46
N GLY A 187 -24.74 17.39 -5.79
CA GLY A 187 -26.07 18.01 -5.90
C GLY A 187 -26.73 18.36 -4.57
N ILE A 188 -25.94 18.53 -3.51
CA ILE A 188 -26.40 18.96 -2.18
C ILE A 188 -26.46 20.49 -2.16
N ASP A 189 -27.58 21.04 -1.66
CA ASP A 189 -27.73 22.49 -1.48
C ASP A 189 -26.77 23.01 -0.40
N VAL A 190 -25.86 23.89 -0.83
CA VAL A 190 -24.92 24.64 0.01
C VAL A 190 -24.99 26.15 -0.29
N THR A 191 -26.13 26.64 -0.80
CA THR A 191 -26.31 28.06 -1.17
C THR A 191 -26.15 29.04 0.00
N ALA A 192 -26.37 28.58 1.23
CA ALA A 192 -26.15 29.36 2.45
C ALA A 192 -24.68 29.42 2.92
N ALA A 193 -23.76 28.68 2.29
CA ALA A 193 -22.37 28.63 2.70
C ALA A 193 -21.50 29.71 2.00
N PRO A 194 -20.35 30.10 2.59
CA PRO A 194 -19.36 30.94 1.94
C PRO A 194 -18.91 30.39 0.57
N ARG A 195 -18.58 31.30 -0.35
CA ARG A 195 -18.11 30.92 -1.70
C ARG A 195 -16.79 30.17 -1.61
N THR A 196 -16.78 28.92 -2.06
CA THR A 196 -15.61 28.02 -2.09
C THR A 196 -14.34 28.70 -2.65
N THR A 197 -14.50 29.49 -3.72
CA THR A 197 -13.41 30.25 -4.37
C THR A 197 -12.79 31.33 -3.46
N GLU A 198 -13.61 32.08 -2.73
CA GLU A 198 -13.14 33.17 -1.86
C GLU A 198 -12.40 32.61 -0.63
N LEU A 199 -12.97 31.56 -0.03
CA LEU A 199 -12.34 30.85 1.08
C LEU A 199 -10.98 30.25 0.68
N ALA A 200 -10.92 29.59 -0.49
CA ALA A 200 -9.66 29.05 -1.02
C ALA A 200 -8.63 30.14 -1.37
N GLN A 201 -9.04 31.29 -1.90
CA GLN A 201 -8.15 32.43 -2.15
C GLN A 201 -7.52 32.97 -0.86
N ASN A 202 -8.34 33.16 0.19
CA ASN A 202 -7.88 33.65 1.48
C ASN A 202 -6.88 32.68 2.16
N ILE A 203 -7.17 31.37 2.10
CA ILE A 203 -6.28 30.32 2.61
C ILE A 203 -4.95 30.30 1.84
N LEU A 204 -5.00 30.31 0.50
CA LEU A 204 -3.79 30.30 -0.34
C LEU A 204 -2.92 31.54 -0.10
N ALA A 205 -3.53 32.72 0.05
CA ALA A 205 -2.82 33.95 0.35
C ALA A 205 -2.09 33.88 1.70
N ARG A 206 -2.72 33.30 2.74
CA ARG A 206 -2.10 33.10 4.06
C ARG A 206 -0.90 32.17 4.01
N VAL A 207 -1.03 30.98 3.40
CA VAL A 207 0.11 30.05 3.27
C VAL A 207 1.24 30.69 2.45
N THR A 208 0.91 31.37 1.35
CA THR A 208 1.91 32.05 0.51
C THR A 208 2.69 33.10 1.30
N ALA A 209 2.04 33.83 2.22
CA ALA A 209 2.69 34.82 3.08
C ALA A 209 3.66 34.20 4.11
N GLN A 210 3.52 32.92 4.46
CA GLN A 210 4.48 32.21 5.33
C GLN A 210 5.79 31.83 4.61
N GLY A 211 5.79 31.81 3.28
CA GLY A 211 6.97 31.49 2.46
C GLY A 211 7.57 30.10 2.76
N GLY A 212 8.91 30.00 2.68
CA GLY A 212 9.63 28.73 2.89
C GLY A 212 9.45 28.13 4.29
N SER A 213 9.13 28.95 5.30
CA SER A 213 8.86 28.52 6.67
C SER A 213 7.51 27.84 6.89
N ALA A 214 6.65 27.74 5.87
CA ALA A 214 5.37 27.06 5.98
C ALA A 214 5.54 25.58 6.38
N PRO A 215 4.83 25.09 7.43
CA PRO A 215 4.78 23.67 7.76
C PRO A 215 4.22 22.83 6.61
N CYS A 216 4.60 21.57 6.48
CA CYS A 216 4.15 20.72 5.38
C CYS A 216 2.60 20.61 5.25
N TRP A 217 1.85 20.70 6.35
CA TRP A 217 0.38 20.73 6.32
C TRP A 217 -0.19 21.99 5.67
N ASP A 218 0.49 23.13 5.81
CA ASP A 218 0.10 24.38 5.17
C ASP A 218 0.45 24.35 3.68
N VAL A 219 1.60 23.76 3.32
CA VAL A 219 1.98 23.46 1.93
C VAL A 219 0.94 22.56 1.25
N ALA A 220 0.47 21.51 1.93
CA ALA A 220 -0.63 20.66 1.45
C ALA A 220 -1.98 21.40 1.35
N THR A 221 -2.22 22.34 2.28
CA THR A 221 -3.41 23.20 2.28
C THR A 221 -3.40 24.17 1.08
N ALA A 222 -2.24 24.74 0.72
CA ALA A 222 -2.09 25.55 -0.49
C ALA A 222 -2.25 24.73 -1.78
N LEU A 223 -1.73 23.49 -1.81
CA LEU A 223 -1.97 22.54 -2.90
C LEU A 223 -3.48 22.33 -3.14
N GLU A 224 -4.25 21.98 -2.11
CA GLU A 224 -5.70 21.81 -2.21
C GLU A 224 -6.42 23.12 -2.57
N ALA A 225 -5.95 24.27 -2.07
CA ALA A 225 -6.51 25.57 -2.42
C ALA A 225 -6.32 25.88 -3.92
N CYS A 226 -5.15 25.56 -4.49
CA CYS A 226 -4.94 25.68 -5.93
C CYS A 226 -5.84 24.73 -6.75
N VAL A 227 -6.12 23.51 -6.27
CA VAL A 227 -7.11 22.60 -6.88
C VAL A 227 -8.52 23.22 -6.85
N ALA A 228 -8.93 23.77 -5.70
CA ALA A 228 -10.22 24.46 -5.55
C ALA A 228 -10.40 25.66 -6.49
N LEU A 229 -9.28 26.30 -6.87
CA LEU A 229 -9.22 27.45 -7.78
C LEU A 229 -8.94 27.09 -9.24
N GLY A 230 -8.77 25.80 -9.57
CA GLY A 230 -8.39 25.34 -10.92
C GLY A 230 -6.99 25.79 -11.36
N GLN A 231 -6.12 26.19 -10.43
CA GLN A 231 -4.78 26.72 -10.70
C GLN A 231 -3.75 25.60 -10.88
N ARG A 232 -3.93 24.77 -11.92
CA ARG A 232 -3.17 23.52 -12.14
C ARG A 232 -1.66 23.64 -11.97
N HIS A 233 -1.04 24.64 -12.57
CA HIS A 233 0.41 24.83 -12.51
C HIS A 233 0.90 25.19 -11.10
N ALA A 234 0.13 25.99 -10.37
CA ALA A 234 0.44 26.32 -8.97
C ALA A 234 0.24 25.10 -8.07
N ALA A 235 -0.84 24.34 -8.25
CA ALA A 235 -1.08 23.08 -7.56
C ALA A 235 0.09 22.10 -7.77
N MET A 236 0.57 21.92 -9.01
CA MET A 236 1.73 21.08 -9.30
C MET A 236 3.00 21.56 -8.57
N GLY A 237 3.25 22.88 -8.53
CA GLY A 237 4.37 23.46 -7.78
C GLY A 237 4.29 23.16 -6.28
N TRP A 238 3.12 23.35 -5.67
CA TRP A 238 2.90 23.02 -4.25
C TRP A 238 3.02 21.51 -3.97
N ALA A 239 2.54 20.65 -4.87
CA ALA A 239 2.73 19.20 -4.73
C ALA A 239 4.21 18.80 -4.79
N LEU A 240 4.99 19.40 -5.69
CA LEU A 240 6.43 19.15 -5.80
C LEU A 240 7.20 19.63 -4.56
N ASP A 241 6.90 20.82 -4.02
CA ASP A 241 7.48 21.27 -2.74
C ASP A 241 7.10 20.30 -1.60
N TYR A 242 5.81 19.99 -1.47
CA TYR A 242 5.28 19.14 -0.40
C TYR A 242 5.94 17.77 -0.32
N VAL A 243 6.17 17.10 -1.47
CA VAL A 243 6.84 15.78 -1.46
C VAL A 243 8.34 15.84 -1.22
N GLN A 244 8.96 17.02 -1.22
CA GLN A 244 10.37 17.22 -0.85
C GLN A 244 10.56 17.72 0.60
N ARG A 245 9.47 18.03 1.33
CA ARG A 245 9.54 18.45 2.74
C ARG A 245 9.99 17.32 3.67
N ASP A 246 10.98 17.60 4.52
CA ASP A 246 11.48 16.68 5.55
C ASP A 246 10.46 16.42 6.68
N ASP A 247 9.61 17.41 6.99
CA ASP A 247 8.60 17.30 8.04
C ASP A 247 7.36 16.51 7.57
N ALA A 248 7.12 16.39 6.26
CA ALA A 248 6.13 15.50 5.68
C ALA A 248 6.58 14.03 5.76
N ASP A 249 5.80 13.16 6.40
CA ASP A 249 6.04 11.71 6.42
C ASP A 249 5.00 10.94 5.57
N ALA A 250 5.06 9.61 5.61
CA ALA A 250 4.10 8.74 4.97
C ALA A 250 2.64 9.03 5.40
N PHE A 251 2.40 9.41 6.66
CA PHE A 251 1.08 9.79 7.15
C PHE A 251 0.53 11.04 6.45
N GLU A 252 1.36 12.09 6.41
CA GLU A 252 1.05 13.40 5.87
C GLU A 252 0.65 13.24 4.39
N ILE A 253 1.54 12.68 3.57
CA ILE A 253 1.33 12.54 2.12
C ILE A 253 0.18 11.58 1.78
N ALA A 254 0.06 10.45 2.49
CA ALA A 254 -1.08 9.54 2.29
C ALA A 254 -2.41 10.22 2.65
N SER A 255 -2.41 11.17 3.59
CA SER A 255 -3.63 11.88 3.96
C SER A 255 -4.07 12.87 2.90
N THR A 256 -3.15 13.61 2.29
CA THR A 256 -3.42 14.47 1.13
C THR A 256 -3.84 13.64 -0.09
N LEU A 257 -3.19 12.51 -0.36
CA LEU A 257 -3.56 11.61 -1.45
C LEU A 257 -4.98 11.05 -1.28
N ARG A 258 -5.34 10.60 -0.07
CA ARG A 258 -6.69 10.16 0.31
C ARG A 258 -7.70 11.28 0.07
N GLN A 259 -7.39 12.49 0.52
CA GLN A 259 -8.25 13.68 0.38
C GLN A 259 -8.50 14.04 -1.10
N LEU A 260 -7.46 14.06 -1.93
CA LEU A 260 -7.58 14.32 -3.37
C LEU A 260 -8.38 13.22 -4.11
N THR A 261 -8.21 11.95 -3.73
CA THR A 261 -8.89 10.83 -4.40
C THR A 261 -10.33 10.63 -3.91
N GLU A 262 -10.58 10.73 -2.60
CA GLU A 262 -11.87 10.37 -1.99
C GLU A 262 -12.86 11.53 -1.94
N VAL A 263 -12.38 12.74 -1.61
CA VAL A 263 -13.23 13.93 -1.40
C VAL A 263 -13.28 14.76 -2.68
N TRP A 264 -12.11 15.14 -3.20
CA TRP A 264 -11.99 15.86 -4.47
C TRP A 264 -12.28 14.99 -5.70
N GLN A 265 -12.36 13.66 -5.56
CA GLN A 265 -12.62 12.71 -6.65
C GLN A 265 -11.71 12.94 -7.87
N LEU A 266 -10.47 13.35 -7.62
CA LEU A 266 -9.46 13.38 -8.67
C LEU A 266 -9.16 11.94 -9.07
N THR A 267 -9.16 11.68 -10.38
CA THR A 267 -8.85 10.38 -10.97
C THR A 267 -7.48 10.44 -11.65
N GLY A 268 -6.93 9.28 -12.04
CA GLY A 268 -5.71 9.24 -12.85
C GLY A 268 -5.89 9.69 -14.31
N THR A 269 -7.08 10.16 -14.70
CA THR A 269 -7.46 10.39 -16.10
C THR A 269 -8.13 11.76 -16.26
N GLY A 270 -7.38 12.74 -16.76
CA GLY A 270 -7.88 14.09 -17.04
C GLY A 270 -7.87 15.03 -15.83
N GLY A 271 -7.63 16.31 -16.13
CA GLY A 271 -7.60 17.38 -15.13
C GLY A 271 -6.45 17.24 -14.15
N ASP A 272 -6.66 17.72 -12.93
CA ASP A 272 -5.59 17.92 -11.94
C ASP A 272 -5.08 16.58 -11.37
N GLY A 273 -5.92 15.54 -11.36
CA GLY A 273 -5.57 14.22 -10.80
C GLY A 273 -4.49 13.47 -11.58
N GLU A 274 -4.46 13.62 -12.90
CA GLU A 274 -3.44 13.06 -13.80
C GLU A 274 -2.03 13.58 -13.47
N THR A 275 -1.93 14.82 -12.96
CA THR A 275 -0.65 15.43 -12.57
C THR A 275 -0.32 15.23 -11.09
N LEU A 276 -1.30 15.46 -10.19
CA LEU A 276 -1.04 15.54 -8.75
C LEU A 276 -0.95 14.18 -8.06
N LEU A 277 -1.79 13.21 -8.46
CA LEU A 277 -1.82 11.90 -7.80
C LEU A 277 -0.51 11.11 -8.00
N PRO A 278 0.15 11.10 -9.18
CA PRO A 278 1.46 10.47 -9.35
C PRO A 278 2.54 11.08 -8.46
N ILE A 279 2.59 12.41 -8.32
CA ILE A 279 3.57 13.11 -7.47
C ILE A 279 3.42 12.67 -6.01
N LEU A 280 2.20 12.70 -5.47
CA LEU A 280 1.93 12.28 -4.09
C LEU A 280 2.16 10.77 -3.88
N ARG A 281 1.85 9.92 -4.87
CA ARG A 281 2.13 8.48 -4.80
C ARG A 281 3.64 8.20 -4.75
N ASP A 282 4.44 8.86 -5.58
CA ASP A 282 5.91 8.77 -5.51
C ASP A 282 6.44 9.27 -4.16
N GLY A 283 5.98 10.43 -3.70
CA GLY A 283 6.36 11.00 -2.39
C GLY A 283 6.01 10.11 -1.21
N LEU A 284 4.90 9.36 -1.28
CA LEU A 284 4.50 8.36 -0.29
C LEU A 284 5.35 7.09 -0.37
N LEU A 285 5.60 6.57 -1.57
CA LEU A 285 6.43 5.38 -1.79
C LEU A 285 7.87 5.57 -1.29
N ARG A 286 8.42 6.80 -1.35
CA ARG A 286 9.73 7.12 -0.76
C ARG A 286 9.76 7.06 0.78
N ARG A 287 8.60 7.17 1.45
CA ARG A 287 8.50 7.36 2.92
C ARG A 287 7.89 6.18 3.68
N ALA A 288 7.09 5.37 2.99
CA ALA A 288 6.56 4.11 3.47
C ALA A 288 7.35 2.93 2.88
N THR A 289 7.54 1.86 3.65
CA THR A 289 8.08 0.60 3.12
C THR A 289 7.15 -0.01 2.08
N GLY A 290 7.49 0.16 0.80
CA GLY A 290 7.92 -0.94 -0.09
C GLY A 290 6.95 -2.05 -0.51
N GLN A 291 5.88 -2.27 0.24
CA GLN A 291 4.79 -3.16 -0.11
C GLN A 291 3.56 -2.32 -0.44
N VAL A 292 3.01 -2.55 -1.62
CA VAL A 292 1.76 -1.97 -2.07
C VAL A 292 0.74 -3.10 -2.17
N ASP A 293 -0.16 -3.15 -1.20
CA ASP A 293 -1.35 -3.99 -1.24
C ASP A 293 -2.33 -3.35 -2.23
N LEU A 294 -2.61 -4.03 -3.35
CA LEU A 294 -3.49 -3.49 -4.40
C LEU A 294 -4.87 -4.10 -4.33
N THR A 295 -5.90 -3.26 -4.29
CA THR A 295 -7.28 -3.70 -4.42
C THR A 295 -7.72 -3.72 -5.89
N ALA A 296 -8.65 -4.61 -6.24
CA ALA A 296 -9.16 -4.76 -7.62
C ALA A 296 -9.80 -3.47 -8.21
N ALA A 297 -10.14 -2.48 -7.37
CA ALA A 297 -10.60 -1.16 -7.79
C ALA A 297 -9.48 -0.28 -8.39
N GLU A 298 -8.24 -0.43 -7.90
CA GLU A 298 -7.10 0.42 -8.27
C GLU A 298 -6.46 0.01 -9.59
N ALA A 299 -6.49 -1.30 -9.91
CA ALA A 299 -5.92 -1.84 -11.15
C ALA A 299 -6.65 -1.40 -12.44
N ARG A 300 -7.91 -0.96 -12.34
CA ARG A 300 -8.79 -0.71 -13.52
C ARG A 300 -8.68 0.68 -14.14
N MET A 301 -7.96 1.63 -13.54
CA MET A 301 -8.02 3.06 -13.93
C MET A 301 -6.81 3.59 -14.75
N SER A 302 -5.89 2.74 -15.18
CA SER A 302 -4.61 3.17 -15.80
C SER A 302 -4.39 2.54 -17.17
N ASN A 303 -5.02 3.06 -18.23
CA ASN A 303 -4.69 2.63 -19.59
C ASN A 303 -4.94 3.68 -20.70
N THR A 304 -4.23 4.81 -20.66
CA THR A 304 -3.99 5.66 -21.84
C THR A 304 -2.73 6.53 -21.70
N GLN A 305 -1.93 6.52 -22.78
CA GLN A 305 -0.68 7.25 -23.11
C GLN A 305 -0.69 8.78 -22.82
N LEU A 306 0.44 9.52 -22.62
CA LEU A 306 1.81 9.42 -23.22
C LEU A 306 2.91 10.14 -22.36
N GLU A 307 4.18 10.13 -22.80
CA GLU A 307 5.42 10.36 -21.99
C GLU A 307 6.05 11.78 -22.04
N LYS A 308 6.77 12.19 -20.97
CA LYS A 308 8.21 12.62 -21.02
C LYS A 308 8.89 12.77 -19.64
N VAL A 309 10.24 12.86 -19.62
CA VAL A 309 11.13 12.34 -18.55
C VAL A 309 12.03 13.39 -17.88
N LEU A 310 12.16 13.29 -16.55
CA LEU A 310 13.34 13.56 -15.68
C LEU A 310 13.24 12.63 -14.44
N GLY A 311 14.29 12.23 -13.70
CA GLY A 311 15.74 12.32 -13.98
C GLY A 311 16.66 11.93 -12.79
N HIS A 312 17.37 10.79 -12.89
CA HIS A 312 18.61 10.42 -12.18
C HIS A 312 18.69 9.88 -10.72
N ASP A 313 17.62 9.35 -10.14
CA ASP A 313 17.69 8.28 -9.10
C ASP A 313 16.60 7.26 -9.44
N ALA A 314 16.92 5.98 -9.58
CA ALA A 314 16.17 4.98 -10.39
C ALA A 314 14.62 5.07 -10.32
N PHE A 315 14.05 5.95 -11.15
CA PHE A 315 12.62 6.23 -11.20
C PHE A 315 11.87 5.00 -11.71
N VAL A 316 10.96 4.45 -10.90
CA VAL A 316 9.90 3.57 -11.41
C VAL A 316 8.93 4.45 -12.19
N THR A 317 9.21 4.64 -13.48
CA THR A 317 8.36 5.45 -14.37
C THR A 317 6.92 4.90 -14.35
N LEU A 318 5.90 5.72 -14.66
CA LEU A 318 4.53 5.22 -14.78
C LEU A 318 4.44 4.03 -15.76
N ARG A 319 5.19 4.08 -16.86
CA ARG A 319 5.34 2.97 -17.82
C ARG A 319 5.91 1.71 -17.18
N THR A 320 6.90 1.86 -16.29
CA THR A 320 7.44 0.76 -15.47
C THR A 320 6.39 0.25 -14.49
N TYR A 321 5.66 1.12 -13.78
CA TYR A 321 4.62 0.70 -12.83
C TYR A 321 3.46 -0.05 -13.51
N THR A 322 2.92 0.49 -14.61
CA THR A 322 1.86 -0.14 -15.40
C THR A 322 2.31 -1.48 -15.99
N ALA A 323 3.55 -1.60 -16.45
CA ALA A 323 4.09 -2.90 -16.90
C ALA A 323 4.09 -3.94 -15.76
N GLY A 324 4.34 -3.53 -14.51
CA GLY A 324 4.18 -4.37 -13.33
C GLY A 324 2.73 -4.80 -13.09
N LEU A 325 1.76 -3.88 -13.21
CA LEU A 325 0.33 -4.21 -13.13
C LEU A 325 -0.11 -5.20 -14.23
N ASP A 326 0.40 -5.03 -15.45
CA ASP A 326 0.15 -5.98 -16.55
C ASP A 326 0.78 -7.35 -16.24
N ARG A 327 1.96 -7.41 -15.59
CA ARG A 327 2.59 -8.68 -15.19
C ARG A 327 1.82 -9.39 -14.08
N ALA A 328 1.23 -8.63 -13.16
CA ALA A 328 0.41 -9.18 -12.09
C ALA A 328 -0.82 -9.96 -12.60
N ARG A 329 -1.33 -9.62 -13.80
CA ARG A 329 -2.43 -10.37 -14.42
C ARG A 329 -2.07 -11.82 -14.77
N LEU A 330 -0.79 -12.12 -14.96
CA LEU A 330 -0.32 -13.49 -15.20
C LEU A 330 -0.14 -14.29 -13.91
N VAL A 331 -0.17 -13.65 -12.73
CA VAL A 331 0.18 -14.27 -11.45
C VAL A 331 -1.05 -14.93 -10.82
N ALA A 332 -0.88 -16.17 -10.38
CA ALA A 332 -1.89 -16.99 -9.75
C ALA A 332 -1.52 -17.35 -8.31
N ARG A 333 -2.53 -17.42 -7.45
CA ARG A 333 -2.46 -18.09 -6.16
C ARG A 333 -2.80 -19.56 -6.35
N ILE A 334 -2.04 -20.44 -5.70
CA ILE A 334 -2.24 -21.89 -5.72
C ILE A 334 -2.46 -22.37 -4.29
N GLY A 335 -3.51 -23.14 -4.06
CA GLY A 335 -3.82 -23.74 -2.75
C GLY A 335 -4.73 -24.96 -2.89
N LEU A 336 -5.33 -25.38 -1.77
CA LEU A 336 -6.39 -26.39 -1.72
C LEU A 336 -7.80 -25.76 -1.82
N ASP A 337 -7.90 -24.44 -1.61
CA ASP A 337 -9.12 -23.66 -1.62
C ASP A 337 -8.87 -22.21 -2.10
N THR A 338 -9.88 -21.36 -2.01
CA THR A 338 -9.81 -19.93 -2.36
C THR A 338 -9.48 -19.00 -1.18
N ASP A 339 -9.29 -19.54 0.01
CA ASP A 339 -9.11 -18.74 1.23
C ASP A 339 -7.62 -18.61 1.56
N ARG A 340 -6.83 -19.68 1.40
CA ARG A 340 -5.38 -19.68 1.66
C ARG A 340 -4.57 -20.36 0.55
N GLY A 341 -3.61 -19.63 0.00
CA GLY A 341 -2.60 -20.20 -0.89
C GLY A 341 -1.49 -20.94 -0.13
N GLU A 342 -1.02 -22.05 -0.69
CA GLU A 342 0.23 -22.70 -0.29
C GLU A 342 1.42 -22.22 -1.16
N GLY A 343 1.15 -21.62 -2.32
CA GLY A 343 2.18 -21.01 -3.15
C GLY A 343 1.64 -20.06 -4.23
N THR A 344 2.56 -19.58 -5.05
CA THR A 344 2.32 -18.73 -6.21
C THR A 344 2.68 -19.50 -7.49
N GLY A 345 2.00 -19.22 -8.59
CA GLY A 345 2.45 -19.57 -9.93
C GLY A 345 2.19 -18.43 -10.90
N PHE A 346 2.56 -18.59 -12.16
CA PHE A 346 2.27 -17.57 -13.17
C PHE A 346 2.22 -18.14 -14.59
N LEU A 347 1.46 -17.49 -15.47
CA LEU A 347 1.27 -17.92 -16.85
C LEU A 347 2.41 -17.46 -17.77
N VAL A 348 2.84 -18.36 -18.65
CA VAL A 348 3.79 -18.12 -19.75
C VAL A 348 3.30 -18.79 -21.03
N ARG A 349 3.67 -18.25 -22.20
CA ARG A 349 3.41 -18.93 -23.48
C ARG A 349 4.30 -20.17 -23.58
N GLY A 350 3.74 -21.31 -23.94
CA GLY A 350 4.47 -22.58 -24.05
C GLY A 350 5.68 -22.49 -24.99
N SER A 351 5.51 -21.78 -26.11
CA SER A 351 6.52 -21.56 -27.14
C SER A 351 7.71 -20.72 -26.68
N ASP A 352 7.52 -19.89 -25.64
CA ASP A 352 8.63 -19.19 -24.98
C ASP A 352 9.48 -20.15 -24.15
N LEU A 353 8.89 -21.17 -23.51
CA LEU A 353 9.63 -22.20 -22.80
C LEU A 353 10.30 -23.18 -23.78
N ALA A 354 9.52 -23.82 -24.65
CA ALA A 354 10.01 -24.71 -25.70
C ALA A 354 8.99 -24.88 -26.84
N LYS A 355 9.48 -24.96 -28.09
CA LYS A 355 8.65 -25.11 -29.29
C LYS A 355 7.63 -26.26 -29.22
N ARG A 356 7.95 -27.36 -28.52
CA ARG A 356 7.07 -28.53 -28.38
C ARG A 356 5.77 -28.27 -27.64
N PHE A 357 5.70 -27.19 -26.85
CA PHE A 357 4.50 -26.83 -26.10
C PHE A 357 3.53 -25.95 -26.91
N GLY A 358 3.91 -25.49 -28.11
CA GLY A 358 3.05 -24.61 -28.92
C GLY A 358 2.72 -23.29 -28.23
N ASP A 359 1.77 -22.52 -28.78
CA ASP A 359 1.44 -21.19 -28.28
C ASP A 359 0.39 -21.18 -27.16
N GLU A 360 0.10 -22.31 -26.51
CA GLU A 360 -0.84 -22.34 -25.37
C GLU A 360 -0.29 -21.60 -24.13
N TRP A 361 -1.16 -21.24 -23.19
CA TRP A 361 -0.76 -20.70 -21.89
C TRP A 361 -0.52 -21.83 -20.89
N LEU A 362 0.68 -21.90 -20.34
CA LEU A 362 1.06 -22.86 -19.30
C LEU A 362 1.36 -22.11 -18.00
N LEU A 363 0.96 -22.69 -16.88
CA LEU A 363 1.30 -22.21 -15.55
C LEU A 363 2.68 -22.75 -15.14
N LEU A 364 3.59 -21.85 -14.78
CA LEU A 364 4.87 -22.16 -14.15
C LEU A 364 4.73 -21.97 -12.63
N THR A 365 5.20 -22.95 -11.85
CA THR A 365 5.32 -22.85 -10.39
C THR A 365 6.44 -23.77 -9.90
N ASN A 366 6.71 -23.78 -8.59
CA ASN A 366 7.69 -24.67 -8.00
C ASN A 366 7.18 -26.11 -7.88
N ALA A 367 8.08 -27.09 -7.97
CA ALA A 367 7.71 -28.49 -7.83
C ALA A 367 7.34 -28.86 -6.38
N HIS A 368 7.85 -28.13 -5.37
CA HIS A 368 7.35 -28.22 -4.00
C HIS A 368 5.99 -27.53 -3.75
N VAL A 369 5.46 -26.77 -4.71
CA VAL A 369 4.12 -26.17 -4.62
C VAL A 369 3.08 -27.09 -5.27
N VAL A 370 3.31 -27.57 -6.50
CA VAL A 370 2.46 -28.58 -7.16
C VAL A 370 3.32 -29.67 -7.81
N SER A 371 3.02 -30.94 -7.52
CA SER A 371 3.73 -32.08 -8.11
C SER A 371 2.89 -33.36 -8.11
N LYS A 372 3.02 -34.15 -9.18
CA LYS A 372 2.44 -35.51 -9.27
C LYS A 372 3.29 -36.57 -8.57
N LYS A 373 4.53 -36.26 -8.18
CA LYS A 373 5.48 -37.18 -7.55
C LYS A 373 5.34 -37.19 -6.02
N ASP A 374 5.28 -38.37 -5.41
CA ASP A 374 5.19 -38.51 -3.96
C ASP A 374 6.45 -38.06 -3.20
N GLU A 375 7.61 -38.06 -3.84
CA GLU A 375 8.88 -37.53 -3.31
C GLU A 375 8.84 -36.03 -2.98
N HIS A 376 7.87 -35.25 -3.49
CA HIS A 376 7.78 -33.80 -3.29
C HIS A 376 6.78 -33.38 -2.19
N ARG A 377 6.26 -34.29 -1.36
CA ARG A 377 5.36 -33.92 -0.25
C ARG A 377 6.05 -32.92 0.70
N PRO A 378 5.38 -31.84 1.14
CA PRO A 378 3.93 -31.63 1.16
C PRO A 378 3.32 -30.88 -0.06
N ALA A 379 3.94 -30.90 -1.25
CA ALA A 379 3.38 -30.30 -2.46
C ALA A 379 1.93 -30.74 -2.75
N VAL A 380 1.10 -29.77 -3.15
CA VAL A 380 -0.31 -29.97 -3.54
C VAL A 380 -0.39 -30.94 -4.71
N ARG A 381 -1.31 -31.90 -4.65
CA ARG A 381 -1.53 -32.85 -5.76
C ARG A 381 -2.26 -32.14 -6.92
N PRO A 382 -1.96 -32.45 -8.19
CA PRO A 382 -2.58 -31.76 -9.33
C PRO A 382 -4.12 -31.83 -9.36
N ASP A 383 -4.70 -32.94 -8.91
CA ASP A 383 -6.14 -33.18 -8.78
C ASP A 383 -6.80 -32.48 -7.58
N GLU A 384 -6.01 -32.03 -6.60
CA GLU A 384 -6.44 -31.24 -5.44
C GLU A 384 -6.18 -29.72 -5.62
N ALA A 385 -5.42 -29.33 -6.64
CA ALA A 385 -4.94 -27.96 -6.79
C ALA A 385 -6.03 -26.97 -7.27
N VAL A 386 -6.31 -25.98 -6.43
CA VAL A 386 -7.16 -24.83 -6.74
C VAL A 386 -6.28 -23.64 -7.09
N ILE A 387 -6.44 -23.14 -8.32
CA ILE A 387 -5.66 -22.05 -8.89
C ILE A 387 -6.59 -20.85 -9.12
N SER A 388 -6.21 -19.66 -8.65
CA SER A 388 -7.03 -18.43 -8.77
C SER A 388 -6.19 -17.21 -9.13
N PHE A 389 -6.77 -16.26 -9.87
CA PHE A 389 -6.07 -15.04 -10.31
C PHE A 389 -6.80 -13.79 -9.79
N GLU A 390 -6.19 -13.07 -8.85
CA GLU A 390 -6.89 -12.02 -8.08
C GLU A 390 -7.23 -10.76 -8.89
N THR A 391 -6.43 -10.42 -9.90
CA THR A 391 -6.68 -9.24 -10.76
C THR A 391 -7.79 -9.44 -11.80
N HIS A 392 -8.34 -10.65 -11.92
CA HIS A 392 -9.24 -11.00 -13.01
C HIS A 392 -10.69 -10.61 -12.71
N PRO A 393 -11.47 -10.19 -13.73
CA PRO A 393 -12.89 -9.95 -13.55
C PRO A 393 -13.61 -11.26 -13.25
N GLN A 394 -14.23 -11.33 -12.06
CA GLN A 394 -15.10 -12.44 -11.69
C GLN A 394 -16.25 -12.60 -12.70
N THR A 395 -16.47 -13.81 -13.21
CA THR A 395 -17.62 -14.16 -14.04
C THR A 395 -18.94 -14.02 -13.29
N THR A 396 -18.92 -14.32 -11.99
CA THR A 396 -20.07 -14.23 -11.08
C THR A 396 -19.73 -13.30 -9.92
N PRO A 397 -20.47 -12.19 -9.70
CA PRO A 397 -20.15 -11.23 -8.64
C PRO A 397 -20.10 -11.87 -7.25
N GLY A 398 -18.97 -11.73 -6.55
CA GLY A 398 -18.76 -12.30 -5.22
C GLY A 398 -18.17 -13.71 -5.22
N GLN A 399 -17.92 -14.32 -6.38
CA GLN A 399 -17.27 -15.63 -6.48
C GLN A 399 -15.93 -15.49 -7.23
N ILE A 400 -14.86 -16.06 -6.66
CA ILE A 400 -13.55 -16.11 -7.31
C ILE A 400 -13.56 -17.22 -8.37
N ASP A 401 -13.18 -16.87 -9.61
CA ASP A 401 -12.99 -17.88 -10.66
C ASP A 401 -11.76 -18.75 -10.36
N THR A 402 -11.97 -20.06 -10.37
CA THR A 402 -10.94 -21.06 -10.10
C THR A 402 -10.63 -21.91 -11.33
N TYR A 403 -9.43 -22.47 -11.34
CA TYR A 403 -8.90 -23.35 -12.37
C TYR A 403 -8.27 -24.57 -11.69
N GLY A 404 -8.35 -25.73 -12.34
CA GLY A 404 -7.69 -26.96 -11.90
C GLY A 404 -6.59 -27.37 -12.88
N VAL A 405 -5.83 -28.40 -12.56
CA VAL A 405 -4.80 -28.96 -13.46
C VAL A 405 -5.42 -29.97 -14.42
N ALA A 406 -5.09 -29.85 -15.71
CA ALA A 406 -5.30 -30.94 -16.68
C ALA A 406 -4.09 -31.89 -16.74
N GLU A 407 -2.87 -31.33 -16.79
CA GLU A 407 -1.65 -32.11 -16.93
C GLU A 407 -0.44 -31.36 -16.36
N VAL A 408 0.44 -32.07 -15.63
CA VAL A 408 1.82 -31.61 -15.37
C VAL A 408 2.69 -32.06 -16.55
N VAL A 409 2.88 -31.17 -17.53
CA VAL A 409 3.52 -31.47 -18.83
C VAL A 409 5.04 -31.59 -18.75
N TRP A 410 5.66 -31.04 -17.70
CA TRP A 410 7.08 -31.21 -17.37
C TRP A 410 7.30 -30.86 -15.90
N GLU A 411 8.21 -31.56 -15.22
CA GLU A 411 8.60 -31.27 -13.84
C GLU A 411 10.08 -31.63 -13.60
N SER A 412 10.73 -30.94 -12.66
CA SER A 412 12.10 -31.21 -12.19
C SER A 412 12.12 -31.23 -10.65
N GLY A 413 13.01 -32.03 -10.05
CA GLY A 413 13.01 -32.28 -8.61
C GLY A 413 13.44 -31.08 -7.75
N PRO A 414 13.06 -31.01 -6.46
CA PRO A 414 13.47 -29.96 -5.52
C PRO A 414 14.98 -29.72 -5.42
N ASN A 415 15.78 -30.79 -5.58
CA ASN A 415 17.24 -30.73 -5.55
C ASN A 415 17.88 -30.34 -6.89
N GLU A 416 17.07 -30.17 -7.95
CA GLU A 416 17.50 -29.81 -9.30
C GLU A 416 17.12 -28.34 -9.60
N LEU A 417 15.99 -28.14 -10.30
CA LEU A 417 15.42 -26.84 -10.66
C LEU A 417 14.07 -26.57 -10.00
N ASP A 418 13.54 -27.50 -9.18
CA ASP A 418 12.29 -27.36 -8.41
C ASP A 418 11.17 -26.67 -9.19
N THR A 419 10.85 -27.14 -10.39
CA THR A 419 9.90 -26.44 -11.28
C THR A 419 8.88 -27.41 -11.85
N SER A 420 7.62 -27.01 -11.84
CA SER A 420 6.49 -27.69 -12.49
C SER A 420 5.90 -26.79 -13.58
N ILE A 421 5.65 -27.37 -14.76
CA ILE A 421 4.95 -26.75 -15.88
C ILE A 421 3.60 -27.45 -16.04
N ILE A 422 2.54 -26.67 -16.02
CA ILE A 422 1.18 -27.15 -15.81
C ILE A 422 0.26 -26.61 -16.91
N ARG A 423 -0.50 -27.51 -17.55
CA ARG A 423 -1.66 -27.16 -18.37
C ARG A 423 -2.89 -27.07 -17.47
N LEU A 424 -3.62 -25.98 -17.55
CA LEU A 424 -4.89 -25.79 -16.84
C LEU A 424 -6.02 -26.58 -17.50
N ASN A 425 -7.05 -26.92 -16.73
CA ASN A 425 -8.25 -27.63 -17.21
C ASN A 425 -9.13 -26.82 -18.19
N ARG A 426 -8.92 -25.50 -18.28
CA ARG A 426 -9.53 -24.59 -19.24
C ARG A 426 -8.63 -23.37 -19.46
N SER A 427 -8.82 -22.69 -20.60
CA SER A 427 -8.16 -21.41 -20.88
C SER A 427 -8.57 -20.33 -19.86
N VAL A 428 -7.67 -19.37 -19.63
CA VAL A 428 -7.95 -18.13 -18.89
C VAL A 428 -8.34 -17.05 -19.89
N ASP A 429 -9.63 -16.96 -20.23
CA ASP A 429 -10.13 -16.12 -21.35
C ASP A 429 -9.77 -14.62 -21.24
N ALA A 430 -9.51 -14.14 -20.02
CA ALA A 430 -9.08 -12.77 -19.75
C ALA A 430 -7.56 -12.53 -19.93
N ILE A 431 -6.79 -13.52 -20.39
CA ILE A 431 -5.39 -13.39 -20.84
C ILE A 431 -5.29 -13.52 -22.37
N VAL A 432 -4.74 -12.49 -23.00
CA VAL A 432 -4.51 -12.41 -24.45
C VAL A 432 -3.03 -12.20 -24.78
N ASP A 433 -2.62 -12.33 -26.05
CA ASP A 433 -1.20 -12.20 -26.46
C ASP A 433 -0.50 -10.92 -25.98
N ARG A 434 -1.23 -9.81 -25.85
CA ARG A 434 -0.68 -8.55 -25.34
C ARG A 434 -0.17 -8.67 -23.90
N ASP A 435 -0.73 -9.57 -23.10
CA ASP A 435 -0.38 -9.74 -21.69
C ASP A 435 0.94 -10.53 -21.52
N ARG A 436 1.46 -11.17 -22.60
CA ARG A 436 2.70 -11.94 -22.64
C ARG A 436 3.89 -11.21 -22.04
N CYS A 437 4.61 -11.91 -21.16
CA CYS A 437 5.84 -11.43 -20.56
C CYS A 437 7.07 -12.01 -21.28
N ASP A 438 7.90 -11.15 -21.85
CA ASP A 438 9.17 -11.54 -22.45
C ASP A 438 10.09 -12.19 -21.41
N ILE A 439 10.62 -13.36 -21.75
CA ILE A 439 11.75 -13.96 -21.04
C ILE A 439 13.03 -13.18 -21.39
N ALA A 440 13.78 -12.73 -20.39
CA ALA A 440 15.06 -12.06 -20.59
C ALA A 440 16.10 -13.05 -21.15
N PRO A 441 16.88 -12.69 -22.20
CA PRO A 441 17.88 -13.59 -22.79
C PRO A 441 19.09 -13.83 -21.87
N GLY A 442 19.33 -12.94 -20.91
CA GLY A 442 20.41 -13.00 -19.93
C GLY A 442 20.00 -12.36 -18.61
N LEU A 443 20.81 -12.53 -17.58
CA LEU A 443 20.63 -11.86 -16.30
C LEU A 443 21.14 -10.40 -16.35
N PRO A 444 20.66 -9.52 -15.45
CA PRO A 444 21.25 -8.18 -15.29
C PRO A 444 22.74 -8.26 -14.94
N LEU A 445 23.48 -7.16 -15.12
CA LEU A 445 24.90 -7.10 -14.73
C LEU A 445 25.06 -7.36 -13.23
N ASN A 446 26.03 -8.19 -12.84
CA ASN A 446 26.38 -8.40 -11.43
C ASN A 446 27.29 -7.27 -10.92
N ASP A 447 26.73 -6.07 -10.79
CA ASP A 447 27.44 -4.84 -10.39
C ASP A 447 27.02 -4.29 -9.02
N GLU A 448 26.28 -5.08 -8.25
CA GLU A 448 25.67 -4.73 -6.94
C GLU A 448 24.77 -3.48 -6.99
N LYS A 449 24.21 -3.15 -8.16
CA LYS A 449 23.26 -2.02 -8.36
C LYS A 449 21.95 -2.41 -9.04
N GLN A 450 21.85 -3.63 -9.60
CA GLN A 450 20.64 -4.05 -10.31
C GLN A 450 19.53 -4.45 -9.33
N HIS A 451 18.31 -4.06 -9.65
CA HIS A 451 17.12 -4.45 -8.90
C HIS A 451 16.31 -5.51 -9.65
N VAL A 452 15.82 -6.49 -8.89
CA VAL A 452 14.78 -7.42 -9.34
C VAL A 452 13.40 -6.94 -8.87
N TYR A 453 12.33 -7.59 -9.30
CA TYR A 453 10.97 -7.32 -8.83
C TYR A 453 10.20 -8.63 -8.76
N ILE A 454 9.35 -8.78 -7.74
CA ILE A 454 8.57 -9.99 -7.51
C ILE A 454 7.12 -9.61 -7.26
N ILE A 455 6.21 -10.40 -7.82
CA ILE A 455 4.77 -10.29 -7.65
C ILE A 455 4.28 -11.67 -7.23
N GLY A 456 3.47 -11.78 -6.17
CA GLY A 456 2.96 -13.08 -5.71
C GLY A 456 2.07 -12.98 -4.50
N HIS A 457 1.89 -14.10 -3.78
CA HIS A 457 0.98 -14.21 -2.64
C HIS A 457 1.73 -14.50 -1.32
N PRO A 458 2.46 -13.53 -0.72
CA PRO A 458 3.07 -13.70 0.59
C PRO A 458 2.04 -14.13 1.65
N GLY A 459 2.39 -15.13 2.46
CA GLY A 459 1.49 -15.73 3.45
C GLY A 459 0.38 -16.60 2.85
N GLY A 460 0.32 -16.77 1.52
CA GLY A 460 -0.85 -17.33 0.83
C GLY A 460 -2.02 -16.35 0.72
N GLY A 461 -1.80 -15.08 1.03
CA GLY A 461 -2.83 -14.04 1.09
C GLY A 461 -3.04 -13.30 -0.23
N ILE A 462 -3.33 -12.01 -0.13
CA ILE A 462 -3.55 -11.11 -1.26
C ILE A 462 -2.29 -10.96 -2.12
N LEU A 463 -2.51 -10.64 -3.38
CA LEU A 463 -1.49 -10.35 -4.38
C LEU A 463 -0.68 -9.10 -3.98
N SER A 464 0.62 -9.28 -3.75
CA SER A 464 1.54 -8.24 -3.31
C SER A 464 2.69 -8.04 -4.28
N PHE A 465 3.15 -6.79 -4.39
CA PHE A 465 4.36 -6.41 -5.11
C PHE A 465 5.50 -6.17 -4.12
N SER A 466 6.70 -6.69 -4.42
CA SER A 466 7.91 -6.21 -3.78
C SER A 466 8.55 -5.10 -4.62
N LEU A 467 8.63 -3.89 -4.06
CA LEU A 467 9.19 -2.71 -4.71
C LEU A 467 10.39 -2.10 -3.99
N GLN A 468 10.82 -2.65 -2.84
CA GLN A 468 11.95 -2.15 -2.05
C GLN A 468 12.78 -3.30 -1.46
N ASP A 469 14.05 -2.99 -1.18
CA ASP A 469 15.13 -3.93 -0.87
C ASP A 469 15.32 -5.05 -1.91
N ASN A 470 14.97 -4.80 -3.17
CA ASN A 470 15.05 -5.82 -4.23
C ASN A 470 16.45 -5.98 -4.86
N LEU A 471 17.53 -5.85 -4.09
CA LEU A 471 18.88 -5.82 -4.66
C LEU A 471 19.31 -7.20 -5.18
N LEU A 472 19.74 -7.30 -6.45
CA LEU A 472 20.43 -8.48 -6.97
C LEU A 472 21.83 -8.55 -6.34
N LEU A 473 22.10 -9.61 -5.57
CA LEU A 473 23.33 -9.78 -4.81
C LEU A 473 24.38 -10.58 -5.58
N ASP A 474 23.96 -11.65 -6.27
CA ASP A 474 24.84 -12.56 -7.00
C ASP A 474 24.03 -13.50 -7.92
N TYR A 475 24.69 -14.18 -8.85
CA TYR A 475 24.09 -15.31 -9.59
C TYR A 475 25.15 -16.27 -10.15
N GLU A 476 24.80 -17.55 -10.25
CA GLU A 476 25.63 -18.64 -10.78
C GLU A 476 24.68 -19.76 -11.23
N ASP A 477 24.72 -20.16 -12.51
CA ASP A 477 23.75 -21.08 -13.12
C ASP A 477 23.55 -22.38 -12.29
N PRO A 478 22.33 -22.71 -11.80
CA PRO A 478 21.02 -22.12 -12.13
C PRO A 478 20.47 -21.11 -11.11
N ARG A 479 21.22 -20.77 -10.05
CA ARG A 479 20.76 -19.97 -8.91
C ARG A 479 21.00 -18.47 -9.10
N LEU A 480 20.08 -17.67 -8.56
CA LEU A 480 20.20 -16.21 -8.49
C LEU A 480 19.80 -15.73 -7.09
N HIS A 481 20.66 -14.91 -6.47
CA HIS A 481 20.52 -14.45 -5.09
C HIS A 481 20.21 -12.96 -5.06
N TYR A 482 19.19 -12.61 -4.27
CA TYR A 482 18.70 -11.25 -4.18
C TYR A 482 18.07 -10.99 -2.82
N ARG A 483 17.97 -9.72 -2.43
CA ARG A 483 17.13 -9.33 -1.29
C ARG A 483 15.71 -9.03 -1.76
N THR A 484 14.74 -9.18 -0.86
CA THR A 484 13.33 -8.80 -0.99
C THR A 484 12.62 -9.18 0.31
N PRO A 485 11.59 -8.43 0.76
CA PRO A 485 10.64 -8.92 1.76
C PRO A 485 9.75 -10.03 1.17
N THR A 486 9.94 -11.27 1.61
CA THR A 486 9.15 -12.46 1.24
C THR A 486 8.63 -13.17 2.48
N LYS A 487 7.58 -13.99 2.31
CA LYS A 487 7.03 -14.88 3.35
C LYS A 487 6.65 -16.21 2.68
N GLY A 488 6.47 -17.28 3.46
CA GLY A 488 5.93 -18.55 2.93
C GLY A 488 4.63 -18.30 2.14
N GLY A 489 4.45 -18.97 1.00
CA GLY A 489 3.44 -18.64 -0.01
C GLY A 489 3.97 -17.82 -1.21
N SER A 490 5.10 -17.12 -1.06
CA SER A 490 5.80 -16.49 -2.19
C SER A 490 6.51 -17.51 -3.11
N SER A 491 6.73 -18.76 -2.69
CA SER A 491 7.33 -19.81 -3.54
C SER A 491 6.59 -19.93 -4.87
N GLY A 492 7.35 -19.98 -5.97
CA GLY A 492 6.82 -19.98 -7.33
C GLY A 492 6.44 -18.61 -7.91
N SER A 493 6.68 -17.51 -7.20
CA SER A 493 6.48 -16.15 -7.74
C SER A 493 7.46 -15.85 -8.89
N PRO A 494 7.03 -15.18 -9.97
CA PRO A 494 7.93 -14.71 -11.01
C PRO A 494 8.90 -13.65 -10.49
N ILE A 495 10.14 -13.71 -10.99
CA ILE A 495 11.18 -12.71 -10.75
C ILE A 495 11.41 -11.96 -12.06
N PHE A 496 11.29 -10.64 -12.01
CA PHE A 496 11.51 -9.74 -13.13
C PHE A 496 12.77 -8.89 -12.93
N ASN A 497 13.34 -8.38 -14.03
CA ASN A 497 14.31 -7.29 -13.99
C ASN A 497 13.62 -5.91 -14.05
N ALA A 498 14.40 -4.82 -13.98
CA ALA A 498 13.91 -3.44 -14.07
C ALA A 498 13.20 -3.06 -15.39
N GLN A 499 13.20 -3.93 -16.41
CA GLN A 499 12.44 -3.77 -17.65
C GLN A 499 11.18 -4.64 -17.71
N TRP A 500 10.77 -5.24 -16.58
CA TRP A 500 9.65 -6.19 -16.47
C TRP A 500 9.73 -7.37 -17.46
N LYS A 501 10.97 -7.79 -17.76
CA LYS A 501 11.25 -9.06 -18.40
C LYS A 501 11.47 -10.12 -17.34
N LEU A 502 10.88 -11.28 -17.55
CA LEU A 502 10.95 -12.42 -16.66
C LEU A 502 12.37 -13.01 -16.70
N ILE A 503 13.05 -13.02 -15.56
CA ILE A 503 14.39 -13.59 -15.40
C ILE A 503 14.38 -14.94 -14.68
N GLY A 504 13.41 -15.20 -13.80
CA GLY A 504 13.43 -16.41 -12.97
C GLY A 504 12.14 -16.66 -12.20
N ILE A 505 12.21 -17.64 -11.31
CA ILE A 505 11.15 -18.05 -10.39
C ILE A 505 11.71 -18.10 -8.97
N HIS A 506 10.97 -17.60 -7.97
CA HIS A 506 11.40 -17.57 -6.58
C HIS A 506 11.31 -18.98 -5.96
N HIS A 507 12.45 -19.47 -5.49
CA HIS A 507 12.60 -20.80 -4.94
C HIS A 507 12.42 -20.80 -3.42
N ALA A 508 13.33 -20.15 -2.71
CA ALA A 508 13.45 -20.20 -1.26
C ALA A 508 14.10 -18.91 -0.71
N GLY A 509 14.22 -18.78 0.60
CA GLY A 509 14.99 -17.72 1.24
C GLY A 509 15.45 -18.12 2.65
N ASP A 510 16.67 -17.71 3.01
CA ASP A 510 17.27 -17.97 4.33
C ASP A 510 18.13 -16.77 4.76
N THR A 511 18.30 -16.64 6.07
CA THR A 511 19.32 -15.82 6.74
C THR A 511 20.76 -16.27 6.47
N ASN A 512 20.98 -17.53 6.09
CA ASN A 512 22.30 -18.16 5.97
C ASN A 512 22.56 -18.84 4.61
N VAL A 513 22.10 -18.24 3.51
CA VAL A 513 22.40 -18.73 2.16
C VAL A 513 23.90 -18.61 1.87
N ARG A 514 24.53 -19.67 1.32
CA ARG A 514 25.94 -19.63 0.90
C ARG A 514 26.13 -18.63 -0.24
N ARG A 515 27.26 -17.92 -0.27
CA ARG A 515 27.58 -17.04 -1.40
C ARG A 515 27.88 -17.87 -2.66
N LEU A 516 27.51 -17.33 -3.83
CA LEU A 516 27.76 -17.95 -5.13
C LEU A 516 29.18 -17.60 -5.65
N ASN A 517 29.53 -18.13 -6.82
CA ASN A 517 30.77 -17.84 -7.54
C ASN A 517 32.03 -18.14 -6.71
N GLY A 518 32.00 -19.23 -5.92
CA GLY A 518 33.11 -19.66 -5.07
C GLY A 518 33.46 -18.70 -3.92
N ARG A 519 32.62 -17.71 -3.61
CA ARG A 519 32.84 -16.76 -2.52
C ARG A 519 32.59 -17.45 -1.16
N ASN A 520 33.49 -17.23 -0.20
CA ASN A 520 33.35 -17.83 1.14
C ASN A 520 32.28 -17.13 1.99
N GLY A 521 31.64 -17.90 2.88
CA GLY A 521 30.67 -17.43 3.87
C GLY A 521 29.21 -17.52 3.44
N THR A 522 28.34 -16.91 4.24
CA THR A 522 26.88 -16.85 4.03
C THR A 522 26.38 -15.40 4.04
N TYR A 523 25.13 -15.19 3.61
CA TYR A 523 24.35 -13.97 3.82
C TYR A 523 22.85 -14.26 3.92
N ALA A 524 22.09 -13.27 4.40
CA ALA A 524 20.63 -13.29 4.27
C ALA A 524 20.25 -12.96 2.82
N ALA A 525 19.56 -13.88 2.15
CA ALA A 525 19.10 -13.71 0.78
C ALA A 525 17.90 -14.60 0.47
N ASN A 526 17.17 -14.19 -0.56
CA ASN A 526 16.30 -15.05 -1.32
C ASN A 526 17.08 -15.67 -2.48
N GLU A 527 16.69 -16.89 -2.81
CA GLU A 527 17.16 -17.65 -3.94
C GLU A 527 16.01 -17.84 -4.95
N GLY A 528 16.36 -17.78 -6.23
CA GLY A 528 15.49 -18.18 -7.32
C GLY A 528 16.24 -18.98 -8.38
N ILE A 529 15.48 -19.59 -9.27
CA ILE A 529 16.00 -20.34 -10.41
C ILE A 529 15.98 -19.47 -11.66
N TRP A 530 17.09 -19.44 -12.40
CA TRP A 530 17.21 -18.73 -13.66
C TRP A 530 16.37 -19.43 -14.75
N LEU A 531 15.48 -18.68 -15.40
CA LEU A 531 14.51 -19.25 -16.33
C LEU A 531 15.17 -19.83 -17.59
N GLN A 532 16.35 -19.35 -17.98
CA GLN A 532 17.08 -19.97 -19.10
C GLN A 532 17.62 -21.37 -18.76
N SER A 533 17.90 -21.65 -17.48
CA SER A 533 18.32 -22.98 -17.01
C SER A 533 17.17 -23.98 -17.12
N ILE A 534 15.96 -23.55 -16.73
CA ILE A 534 14.71 -24.29 -16.95
C ILE A 534 14.50 -24.55 -18.45
N ARG A 535 14.63 -23.54 -19.32
CA ARG A 535 14.51 -23.71 -20.79
C ARG A 535 15.53 -24.69 -21.37
N ARG A 536 16.79 -24.66 -20.88
CA ARG A 536 17.82 -25.63 -21.27
C ARG A 536 17.44 -27.05 -20.85
N ALA A 537 16.99 -27.24 -19.60
CA ALA A 537 16.56 -28.54 -19.09
C ALA A 537 15.37 -29.13 -19.87
N ILE A 538 14.38 -28.30 -20.23
CA ILE A 538 13.25 -28.69 -21.08
C ILE A 538 13.73 -29.06 -22.50
N ALA A 539 14.76 -28.39 -23.04
CA ALA A 539 15.29 -28.71 -24.36
C ALA A 539 16.15 -29.99 -24.38
N SER A 540 16.68 -30.42 -23.23
CA SER A 540 17.45 -31.67 -23.08
C SER A 540 16.64 -32.89 -22.64
N ALA A 541 15.37 -32.71 -22.25
CA ALA A 541 14.44 -33.75 -21.79
C ALA A 541 13.40 -34.07 -22.88
#